data_AF-A0A417FDY4-F1
#
_entry.id   AF-A0A417FDY4-F1
#
_cell.length_a   1.000
_cell.length_b   1.000
_cell.length_c   1.000
_cell.angle_alpha   90.00
_cell.angle_beta   90.00
_cell.angle_gamma   90.00
#
_symmetry.space_group_name_H-M   'P 1'
#
loop_
_entity.id
_entity.type
_entity.pdbx_description
1 polymer ?
#
loop_
_entity_poly.entity_id
_entity_poly.type
_entity_poly.pdbx_seq_one_letter_code
_entity_poly.pdbx_strand_id
1 'polypeptide(L)'
;MKGDKMIGSCELREKMKTCLSNDIEVFTTKGLKEWLKEQGCTYNVDYEVNAFSNAITYLIKKHYILPTGEKGKYKVVKKEKEEEKVNCNNIDEQNEEKKSKDEYVPEKALEEMRRKIKEYIANECKELEEILDSEKPSVYGKNKKTYNDILELITYLQNFKFSVEK
;
A
#
# COMPACT_ATOMS: atom_id res chain seq x y z
N MET A 1 -7.72 13.00 24.84
CA MET A 1 -6.96 12.70 23.60
C MET A 1 -6.53 11.25 23.70
N LYS A 2 -7.28 10.33 23.07
CA LYS A 2 -6.88 8.92 23.00
C LYS A 2 -5.85 8.83 21.89
N GLY A 3 -4.66 8.33 22.21
CA GLY A 3 -3.71 7.92 21.17
C GLY A 3 -4.35 6.75 20.44
N ASP A 4 -4.76 6.97 19.19
CA ASP A 4 -5.35 5.91 18.38
C ASP A 4 -4.26 4.87 18.12
N LYS A 5 -4.40 3.74 18.82
CA LYS A 5 -3.52 2.58 18.70
C LYS A 5 -3.68 2.05 17.27
N MET A 6 -2.59 2.01 16.51
CA MET A 6 -2.59 1.41 15.18
C MET A 6 -3.17 -0.01 15.24
N ILE A 7 -4.06 -0.31 14.30
CA ILE A 7 -4.71 -1.60 14.13
C ILE A 7 -3.67 -2.64 13.78
N GLY A 8 -3.51 -3.63 14.65
CA GLY A 8 -2.58 -4.74 14.48
C GLY A 8 -3.00 -5.72 13.37
N SER A 9 -2.07 -6.62 13.01
CA SER A 9 -2.29 -7.62 11.95
C SER A 9 -3.54 -8.49 12.20
N CYS A 10 -3.90 -8.72 13.47
CA CYS A 10 -5.03 -9.55 13.87
C CYS A 10 -6.39 -8.96 13.54
N GLU A 11 -6.63 -7.71 13.95
CA GLU A 11 -7.89 -7.03 13.66
C GLU A 11 -8.04 -6.76 12.15
N LEU A 12 -6.93 -6.45 11.47
CA LEU A 12 -6.92 -6.27 10.03
C LEU A 12 -7.31 -7.56 9.28
N ARG A 13 -6.86 -8.74 9.75
CA ARG A 13 -7.26 -10.05 9.19
C ARG A 13 -8.76 -10.27 9.25
N GLU A 14 -9.40 -9.96 10.37
CA GLU A 14 -10.83 -10.16 10.55
C GLU A 14 -11.64 -9.26 9.62
N LYS A 15 -11.25 -7.98 9.49
CA LYS A 15 -11.85 -7.05 8.51
C LYS A 15 -11.69 -7.58 7.08
N MET A 16 -10.50 -8.11 6.73
CA MET A 16 -10.27 -8.72 5.42
C MET A 16 -11.16 -9.95 5.19
N LYS A 17 -11.31 -10.86 6.17
CA LYS A 17 -12.20 -12.03 6.03
C LYS A 17 -13.64 -11.64 5.75
N THR A 18 -14.14 -10.57 6.38
CA THR A 18 -15.48 -10.03 6.11
C THR A 18 -15.61 -9.60 4.65
N CYS A 19 -14.62 -8.87 4.11
CA CYS A 19 -14.59 -8.48 2.69
C CYS A 19 -14.61 -9.71 1.77
N LEU A 20 -13.75 -10.70 2.05
CA LEU A 20 -13.59 -11.90 1.22
C LEU A 20 -14.80 -12.84 1.28
N SER A 21 -15.72 -12.64 2.23
CA SER A 21 -16.96 -13.41 2.32
C SER A 21 -18.05 -12.93 1.33
N ASN A 22 -17.91 -11.73 0.76
CA ASN A 22 -18.92 -11.07 -0.09
C ASN A 22 -18.94 -11.54 -1.57
N ASP A 23 -18.90 -12.84 -1.83
CA ASP A 23 -18.88 -13.42 -3.19
C ASP A 23 -17.78 -12.88 -4.12
N ILE A 24 -16.67 -12.42 -3.54
CA ILE A 24 -15.48 -12.02 -4.28
C ILE A 24 -14.70 -13.28 -4.65
N GLU A 25 -14.61 -13.61 -5.94
CA GLU A 25 -13.79 -14.73 -6.40
C GLU A 25 -12.31 -14.37 -6.51
N VAL A 26 -12.02 -13.14 -6.95
CA VAL A 26 -10.67 -12.62 -7.19
C VAL A 26 -10.60 -11.17 -6.74
N PHE A 27 -9.51 -10.80 -6.06
CA PHE A 27 -9.27 -9.42 -5.64
C PHE A 27 -7.81 -9.00 -5.84
N THR A 28 -7.57 -7.70 -5.78
CA THR A 28 -6.23 -7.12 -5.77
C THR A 28 -5.94 -6.46 -4.42
N THR A 29 -4.67 -6.37 -4.03
CA THR A 29 -4.27 -5.67 -2.80
C THR A 29 -4.68 -4.20 -2.82
N LYS A 30 -4.70 -3.56 -4.00
CA LYS A 30 -5.21 -2.20 -4.17
C LYS A 30 -6.69 -2.12 -3.85
N GLY A 31 -7.51 -2.97 -4.47
CA GLY A 31 -8.96 -2.99 -4.22
C GLY A 31 -9.30 -3.33 -2.76
N LEU A 32 -8.53 -4.22 -2.13
CA LEU A 32 -8.72 -4.53 -0.71
C LEU A 32 -8.37 -3.34 0.20
N LYS A 33 -7.35 -2.56 -0.13
CA LYS A 33 -7.01 -1.32 0.60
C LYS A 33 -8.10 -0.26 0.43
N GLU A 34 -8.67 -0.13 -0.76
CA GLU A 34 -9.79 0.77 -1.04
C GLU A 34 -11.02 0.38 -0.21
N TRP A 35 -11.38 -0.91 -0.19
CA TRP A 35 -12.47 -1.41 0.65
C TRP A 35 -12.23 -1.15 2.14
N LEU A 36 -11.01 -1.40 2.64
CA LEU A 36 -10.66 -1.10 4.04
C LEU A 36 -10.85 0.39 4.36
N LYS A 37 -10.52 1.27 3.42
CA LYS A 37 -10.72 2.71 3.56
C LYS A 37 -12.21 3.07 3.64
N GLU A 38 -13.07 2.43 2.84
CA GLU A 38 -14.53 2.59 2.92
C GLU A 38 -15.09 2.12 4.28
N GLN A 39 -14.45 1.15 4.92
CA GLN A 39 -14.76 0.70 6.28
C GLN A 39 -14.13 1.57 7.39
N GLY A 40 -13.51 2.70 7.03
CA GLY A 40 -12.89 3.62 7.97
C GLY A 40 -11.48 3.24 8.43
N CYS A 41 -10.80 2.32 7.73
CA CYS A 41 -9.41 1.95 8.01
C CYS A 41 -8.48 2.41 6.87
N THR A 42 -7.65 3.40 7.16
CA THR A 42 -6.77 4.08 6.22
C THR A 42 -5.33 3.60 6.35
N TYR A 43 -4.70 3.28 5.22
CA TYR A 43 -3.29 2.89 5.16
C TYR A 43 -2.37 4.03 5.62
N ASN A 44 -1.32 3.70 6.40
CA ASN A 44 -0.39 4.62 7.07
C ASN A 44 -1.02 5.56 8.12
N VAL A 45 -2.29 5.35 8.47
CA VAL A 45 -2.96 6.05 9.57
C VAL A 45 -3.41 5.02 10.59
N ASP A 46 -4.23 4.07 10.16
CA ASP A 46 -4.80 3.04 11.01
C ASP A 46 -4.01 1.74 10.97
N TYR A 47 -3.31 1.44 9.87
CA TYR A 47 -2.46 0.24 9.77
C TYR A 47 -1.29 0.46 8.79
N GLU A 48 -0.19 -0.25 9.04
CA GLU A 48 1.03 -0.17 8.23
C GLU A 48 1.21 -1.35 7.27
N VAL A 49 2.20 -1.22 6.39
CA VAL A 49 2.57 -2.25 5.40
C VAL A 49 2.87 -3.60 6.04
N ASN A 50 3.47 -3.61 7.24
CA ASN A 50 3.84 -4.83 7.95
C ASN A 50 2.59 -5.58 8.44
N ALA A 51 1.65 -4.87 9.07
CA ALA A 51 0.38 -5.43 9.51
C ALA A 51 -0.42 -6.00 8.33
N PHE A 52 -0.48 -5.26 7.21
CA PHE A 52 -1.16 -5.69 5.99
C PHE A 52 -0.50 -6.93 5.37
N SER A 53 0.82 -6.94 5.24
CA SER A 53 1.58 -8.05 4.66
C SER A 53 1.47 -9.31 5.52
N ASN A 54 1.49 -9.17 6.85
CA ASN A 54 1.29 -10.26 7.79
C ASN A 54 -0.13 -10.83 7.71
N ALA A 55 -1.14 -9.97 7.55
CA ALA A 55 -2.52 -10.39 7.36
C ALA A 55 -2.70 -11.22 6.08
N ILE A 56 -2.17 -10.74 4.95
CA ILE A 56 -2.18 -11.48 3.66
C ILE A 56 -1.45 -12.81 3.78
N THR A 57 -0.26 -12.82 4.38
CA THR A 57 0.54 -14.04 4.57
C THR A 57 -0.21 -15.09 5.39
N TYR A 58 -0.92 -14.66 6.44
CA TYR A 58 -1.78 -15.54 7.23
C TYR A 58 -2.91 -16.14 6.40
N LEU A 59 -3.63 -15.30 5.64
CA LEU A 59 -4.73 -15.74 4.79
C LEU A 59 -4.28 -16.76 3.74
N ILE A 60 -3.07 -16.61 3.19
CA ILE A 60 -2.46 -17.60 2.29
C ILE A 60 -2.16 -18.92 3.03
N LYS A 61 -1.48 -18.85 4.19
CA LYS A 61 -1.10 -20.04 4.99
C LYS A 61 -2.31 -20.85 5.45
N LYS A 62 -3.41 -20.17 5.75
CA LYS A 62 -4.68 -20.80 6.16
C LYS A 62 -5.59 -21.12 4.97
N HIS A 63 -5.09 -20.98 3.74
CA HIS A 63 -5.81 -21.32 2.51
C HIS A 63 -7.14 -20.57 2.31
N TYR A 64 -7.29 -19.37 2.89
CA TYR A 64 -8.41 -18.47 2.57
C TYR A 64 -8.24 -17.85 1.17
N ILE A 65 -6.99 -17.59 0.78
CA ILE A 65 -6.65 -16.98 -0.51
C ILE A 65 -5.46 -17.69 -1.14
N LEU A 66 -5.38 -17.67 -2.46
CA LEU A 66 -4.25 -18.19 -3.24
C LEU A 66 -3.73 -17.13 -4.21
N PRO A 67 -2.41 -16.99 -4.39
CA PRO A 67 -1.84 -16.11 -5.41
C PRO A 67 -2.24 -16.62 -6.81
N THR A 68 -2.57 -15.70 -7.71
CA THR A 68 -2.96 -16.06 -9.10
C THR A 68 -1.77 -16.12 -10.06
N GLY A 69 -0.54 -15.87 -9.58
CA GLY A 69 0.67 -15.69 -10.41
C GLY A 69 0.90 -14.24 -10.82
N GLU A 70 -0.13 -13.39 -10.78
CA GLU A 70 0.00 -11.94 -10.94
C GLU A 70 0.29 -11.29 -9.58
N LYS A 71 1.30 -10.41 -9.54
CA LYS A 71 1.72 -9.76 -8.30
C LYS A 71 0.58 -8.91 -7.73
N GLY A 72 0.21 -9.19 -6.47
CA GLY A 72 -0.82 -8.43 -5.76
C GLY A 72 -2.25 -8.84 -6.11
N LYS A 73 -2.45 -9.94 -6.82
CA LYS A 73 -3.77 -10.50 -7.15
C LYS A 73 -3.93 -11.89 -6.55
N TYR A 74 -5.09 -12.12 -5.95
CA TYR A 74 -5.38 -13.33 -5.19
C TYR A 74 -6.77 -13.85 -5.53
N LYS A 75 -6.91 -15.17 -5.58
CA LYS A 75 -8.17 -15.88 -5.69
C LYS A 75 -8.64 -16.28 -4.30
N VAL A 76 -9.91 -16.06 -3.98
CA VAL A 76 -10.52 -16.51 -2.74
C VAL A 76 -10.80 -18.00 -2.86
N VAL A 77 -10.28 -18.77 -1.91
CA VAL A 77 -10.58 -20.20 -1.78
C VAL A 77 -11.52 -20.33 -0.61
N LYS A 78 -12.82 -20.35 -0.90
CA LYS A 78 -13.83 -20.63 0.12
C LYS A 78 -13.56 -22.03 0.69
N LYS A 79 -12.98 -22.11 1.88
CA LYS A 79 -12.99 -23.31 2.71
C LYS A 79 -13.55 -22.99 4.09
N GLU A 80 -14.26 -23.98 4.60
CA GLU A 80 -15.32 -23.90 5.60
C GLU A 80 -14.89 -23.36 6.96
N LYS A 81 -15.88 -22.72 7.59
CA LYS A 81 -16.07 -22.41 9.01
C LYS A 81 -15.20 -23.22 9.98
N GLU A 82 -14.01 -22.73 10.29
CA GLU A 82 -13.54 -22.80 11.67
C GLU A 82 -14.00 -21.51 12.35
N GLU A 83 -15.01 -21.63 13.22
CA GLU A 83 -15.35 -20.61 14.21
C GLU A 83 -14.23 -20.55 15.27
N GLU A 84 -13.00 -20.21 14.85
CA GLU A 84 -12.01 -19.73 15.81
C GLU A 84 -12.52 -18.37 16.30
N LYS A 85 -13.14 -18.35 17.49
CA LYS A 85 -13.32 -17.12 18.27
C LYS A 85 -11.93 -16.59 18.60
N VAL A 86 -11.35 -15.82 17.67
CA VAL A 86 -10.09 -15.13 17.90
C VAL A 86 -10.36 -14.02 18.91
N ASN A 87 -10.08 -14.29 20.17
CA ASN A 87 -10.09 -13.26 21.20
C ASN A 87 -8.85 -12.38 21.01
N CYS A 88 -8.99 -11.32 20.23
CA CYS A 88 -7.91 -10.36 19.94
C CYS A 88 -7.37 -9.67 21.21
N ASN A 89 -8.03 -9.81 22.37
CA ASN A 89 -7.62 -9.19 23.62
C ASN A 89 -6.43 -9.88 24.31
N ASN A 90 -6.03 -11.10 23.88
CA ASN A 90 -5.01 -11.90 24.59
C ASN A 90 -3.79 -12.30 23.73
N ILE A 91 -3.62 -11.73 22.54
CA ILE A 91 -2.49 -12.07 21.64
C ILE A 91 -1.68 -10.82 21.30
N ASP A 92 -1.46 -9.93 22.27
CA ASP A 92 -0.66 -8.72 22.02
C ASP A 92 0.83 -8.88 22.35
N GLU A 93 1.30 -9.97 23.00
CA GLU A 93 2.73 -9.99 23.43
C GLU A 93 3.50 -11.30 23.20
N GLN A 94 2.91 -12.51 23.29
CA GLN A 94 3.76 -13.72 23.44
C GLN A 94 4.02 -14.56 22.18
N ASN A 95 3.37 -14.29 21.03
CA ASN A 95 3.54 -15.12 19.83
C ASN A 95 3.97 -14.36 18.56
N GLU A 96 4.01 -13.03 18.57
CA GLU A 96 4.60 -12.24 17.46
C GLU A 96 6.13 -12.05 17.63
N GLU A 97 6.67 -12.13 18.85
CA GLU A 97 8.12 -11.95 19.13
C GLU A 97 9.03 -13.04 18.52
N LYS A 98 8.52 -14.20 18.09
CA LYS A 98 9.38 -15.28 17.57
C LYS A 98 9.56 -15.29 16.06
N LYS A 99 8.98 -14.34 15.31
CA LYS A 99 9.17 -14.24 13.85
C LYS A 99 9.38 -12.82 13.30
N SER A 100 9.63 -11.82 14.14
CA SER A 100 10.30 -10.59 13.69
C SER A 100 11.82 -10.82 13.62
N LYS A 101 12.26 -11.81 12.84
CA LYS A 101 13.52 -11.58 12.15
C LYS A 101 13.12 -10.61 11.07
N ASP A 102 13.50 -9.34 11.22
CA ASP A 102 13.54 -8.38 10.14
C ASP A 102 13.86 -9.15 8.87
N GLU A 103 12.85 -9.32 8.02
CA GLU A 103 13.06 -9.91 6.72
C GLU A 103 13.83 -8.83 5.99
N TYR A 104 15.15 -8.85 6.17
CA TYR A 104 16.10 -7.92 5.59
C TYR A 104 15.82 -7.93 4.10
N VAL A 105 15.03 -6.96 3.65
CA VAL A 105 14.80 -6.74 2.23
C VAL A 105 16.19 -6.44 1.69
N PRO A 106 16.76 -7.30 0.84
CA PRO A 106 18.15 -7.10 0.43
C PRO A 106 18.27 -5.69 -0.14
N GLU A 107 19.30 -4.94 0.23
CA GLU A 107 19.48 -3.54 -0.24
C GLU A 107 19.37 -3.46 -1.77
N LYS A 108 19.77 -4.52 -2.50
CA LYS A 108 19.56 -4.67 -3.95
C LYS A 108 18.11 -4.58 -4.41
N ALA A 109 17.17 -5.16 -3.66
CA ALA A 109 15.75 -5.11 -3.97
C ALA A 109 15.14 -3.73 -3.68
N LEU A 110 15.59 -3.05 -2.62
CA LEU A 110 15.22 -1.67 -2.34
C LEU A 110 15.81 -0.71 -3.39
N GLU A 111 17.06 -0.91 -3.78
CA GLU A 111 17.73 -0.17 -4.85
C GLU A 111 16.98 -0.31 -6.18
N GLU A 112 16.58 -1.53 -6.56
CA GLU A 112 15.81 -1.76 -7.78
C GLU A 112 14.41 -1.11 -7.71
N MET A 113 13.76 -1.12 -6.55
CA MET A 113 12.49 -0.41 -6.34
C MET A 113 12.69 1.11 -6.50
N ARG A 114 13.72 1.68 -5.88
CA ARG A 114 14.07 3.11 -6.00
C ARG A 114 14.36 3.49 -7.45
N ARG A 115 15.06 2.63 -8.21
CA ARG A 115 15.37 2.83 -9.64
C ARG A 115 14.09 2.91 -10.47
N LYS A 116 13.17 1.95 -10.30
CA LYS A 116 11.89 1.93 -11.02
C LYS A 116 11.04 3.17 -10.75
N ILE A 117 10.99 3.60 -9.49
CA ILE A 117 10.25 4.82 -9.13
C ILE A 117 10.88 6.06 -9.77
N LYS A 118 12.21 6.18 -9.80
CA LYS A 118 12.89 7.30 -10.48
C LYS A 118 12.60 7.32 -11.98
N GLU A 119 12.62 6.16 -12.63
CA GLU A 119 12.31 6.04 -14.05
C GLU A 119 10.87 6.46 -14.35
N TYR A 120 9.93 6.05 -13.50
CA TYR A 120 8.53 6.48 -13.60
C TYR A 120 8.38 7.99 -13.41
N ILE A 121 8.98 8.56 -12.37
CA ILE A 121 8.96 10.01 -12.12
C ILE A 121 9.53 10.78 -13.31
N ALA A 122 10.63 10.32 -13.89
CA ALA A 122 11.25 10.98 -15.05
C ALA A 122 10.32 11.01 -16.26
N ASN A 123 9.61 9.91 -16.54
CA ASN A 123 8.65 9.84 -17.64
C ASN A 123 7.46 10.79 -17.40
N GLU A 124 6.89 10.78 -16.20
CA GLU A 124 5.76 11.67 -15.84
C GLU A 124 6.16 13.15 -15.87
N CYS A 125 7.35 13.50 -15.38
CA CYS A 125 7.87 14.88 -15.49
C CYS A 125 7.99 15.32 -16.95
N LYS A 126 8.43 14.43 -17.85
CA LYS A 126 8.54 14.73 -19.27
C LYS A 126 7.17 14.94 -19.91
N GLU A 127 6.17 14.13 -19.57
CA GLU A 127 4.79 14.33 -20.04
C GLU A 127 4.22 15.68 -19.58
N LEU A 128 4.49 16.08 -18.33
CA LEU A 128 4.11 17.39 -17.82
C LEU A 128 4.79 18.53 -18.60
N GLU A 129 6.10 18.41 -18.88
CA GLU A 129 6.84 19.39 -19.70
C GLU A 129 6.27 19.48 -21.12
N GLU A 130 5.95 18.37 -21.77
CA GLU A 130 5.34 18.35 -23.10
C GLU A 130 3.95 19.03 -23.12
N ILE A 131 3.14 18.81 -22.08
CA ILE A 131 1.85 19.50 -21.92
C ILE A 131 2.08 21.01 -21.80
N LEU A 132 3.03 21.44 -20.97
CA LEU A 132 3.38 22.85 -20.83
C LEU A 132 3.85 23.43 -22.18
N ASP A 133 4.78 22.79 -22.88
CA ASP A 133 5.25 23.31 -24.16
C ASP A 133 4.15 23.41 -25.23
N SER A 134 3.13 22.54 -25.15
CA SER A 134 1.96 22.54 -26.04
C SER A 134 0.96 23.69 -25.74
N GLU A 135 0.81 24.05 -24.47
CA GLU A 135 -0.01 25.17 -24.00
C GLU A 135 0.75 26.49 -24.23
N LYS A 136 0.55 27.09 -25.41
CA LYS A 136 1.27 28.29 -25.88
C LYS A 136 1.44 29.41 -24.80
N PRO A 137 2.51 30.24 -24.91
CA PRO A 137 2.78 31.39 -24.04
C PRO A 137 1.64 32.37 -23.79
N SER A 138 0.66 32.46 -24.69
CA SER A 138 -0.48 33.38 -24.55
C SER A 138 -1.48 32.95 -23.47
N VAL A 139 -1.51 31.68 -23.06
CA VAL A 139 -2.40 31.18 -21.99
C VAL A 139 -1.75 31.36 -20.61
N TYR A 140 -0.41 31.35 -20.53
CA TYR A 140 0.34 31.60 -19.30
C TYR A 140 0.10 32.98 -18.67
N GLY A 141 -0.25 33.97 -19.49
CA GLY A 141 -0.67 35.28 -18.99
C GLY A 141 -1.96 35.24 -18.17
N LYS A 142 -2.84 34.25 -18.37
CA LYS A 142 -4.13 34.15 -17.66
C LYS A 142 -4.03 33.43 -16.33
N ASN A 143 -3.07 32.51 -16.14
CA ASN A 143 -2.95 31.75 -14.90
C ASN A 143 -1.49 31.39 -14.53
N LYS A 144 -0.64 32.42 -14.49
CA LYS A 144 0.80 32.33 -14.17
C LYS A 144 1.12 31.54 -12.90
N LYS A 145 0.24 31.61 -11.90
CA LYS A 145 0.43 30.90 -10.62
C LYS A 145 0.43 29.39 -10.82
N THR A 146 -0.57 28.85 -11.51
CA THR A 146 -0.65 27.42 -11.81
C THR A 146 0.53 26.94 -12.65
N TYR A 147 1.00 27.75 -13.60
CA TYR A 147 2.21 27.42 -14.36
C TYR A 147 3.45 27.28 -13.47
N ASN A 148 3.68 28.26 -12.59
CA ASN A 148 4.78 28.22 -11.64
C ASN A 148 4.65 27.04 -10.66
N ASP A 149 3.45 26.75 -10.18
CA ASP A 149 3.19 25.62 -9.27
C ASP A 149 3.57 24.29 -9.94
N ILE A 150 3.29 24.12 -11.24
CA ILE A 150 3.67 22.92 -12.01
C ILE A 150 5.19 22.85 -12.20
N LEU A 151 5.87 23.96 -12.50
CA LEU A 151 7.34 24.00 -12.61
C LEU A 151 8.02 23.66 -11.29
N GLU A 152 7.50 24.17 -10.17
CA GLU A 152 8.00 23.83 -8.84
C GLU A 152 7.83 22.34 -8.53
N LEU A 153 6.68 21.76 -8.91
CA LEU A 153 6.42 20.32 -8.77
C LEU A 153 7.41 19.48 -9.59
N ILE A 154 7.62 19.82 -10.86
CA ILE A 154 8.59 19.12 -11.73
C ILE A 154 9.98 19.18 -11.10
N THR A 155 10.40 20.37 -10.66
CA THR A 155 11.71 20.59 -10.02
C THR A 155 11.86 19.76 -8.75
N TYR A 156 10.83 19.71 -7.91
CA TYR A 156 10.82 18.92 -6.70
C TYR A 156 10.97 17.42 -7.00
N LEU A 157 10.20 16.91 -7.94
CA LEU A 157 10.20 15.49 -8.33
C LEU A 157 11.54 15.07 -8.94
N GLN A 158 12.14 15.89 -9.81
CA GLN A 158 13.45 15.61 -10.41
C GLN A 158 14.58 15.59 -9.38
N ASN A 159 14.49 16.40 -8.32
CA ASN A 159 15.51 16.48 -7.27
C ASN A 159 15.26 15.54 -6.08
N PHE A 160 14.17 14.77 -6.11
CA PHE A 160 13.79 13.90 -5.01
C PHE A 160 14.86 12.82 -4.74
N LYS A 161 15.25 12.69 -3.47
CA LYS A 161 16.18 11.67 -3.00
C LYS A 161 15.51 10.79 -1.96
N PHE A 162 15.60 9.47 -2.14
CA PHE A 162 15.15 8.52 -1.14
C PHE A 162 16.03 8.62 0.11
N SER A 163 15.41 8.79 1.26
CA SER A 163 16.07 8.60 2.55
C SER A 163 16.48 7.14 2.69
N VAL A 164 17.73 6.90 3.05
CA VAL A 164 18.27 5.57 3.37
C VAL A 164 18.73 5.64 4.81
N GLU A 165 18.07 4.90 5.69
CA GLU A 165 18.57 4.69 7.05
C GLU A 165 19.87 3.89 6.94
N LYS A 166 20.94 4.42 7.53
CA LYS A 166 22.28 3.83 7.53
C LYS A 166 22.52 3.03 8.80
#